data_AF-A0A537TUC1-F1
#
_entry.id   AF-A0A537TUC1-F1
#
_cell.length_a   1.000
_cell.length_b   1.000
_cell.length_c   1.000
_cell.angle_alpha   90.00
_cell.angle_beta   90.00
_cell.angle_gamma   90.00
#
_symmetry.space_group_name_H-M   'P 1'
#
loop_
_entity.id
_entity.type
_entity.pdbx_description
1 polymer ?
#
loop_
_entity_poly.entity_id
_entity_poly.type
_entity_poly.pdbx_seq_one_letter_code
_entity_poly.pdbx_strand_id
1 'polypeptide(L)'
;MFDRERTDADADTDIEFDFFDEATSETRTREAAPSQPRRRLPRRPPGRPPSEGGPQLIRIVAAIVGAILLAVILVLVVKSCAGQKKGEYQNYMQDVARVGGQSAQVGTDFNKLITTPGIRLADLQARLNGLRQQQAQIVASAQGLKPPGPLRDQQQSLVEAVQFRVSGLSGLAQALTSIDNHTNPSAAGRELSQQALRLAASDVVYDDLFKAGSQQVLQREGIKGVAVPDSTFLQNPDLTSSRSWALIVQRLTQSPTAGGLHGDSIIAVRVQPGKQTLSQSTENTVTASDRLAFQVLVKNSGNSQETQVQVNLNIQQSPTPIKKTATISIINPGETKTVTFRNIGSPSFGTRVTVQVNVEPVPGERNRNNNTAEYPVVFTLG
;
A
#
# COMPACT_ATOMS: atom_id res chain seq x y z
N MET A 1 -54.86 34.27 10.92
CA MET A 1 -55.92 33.26 11.07
C MET A 1 -55.19 31.94 11.21
N PHE A 2 -54.72 31.62 12.43
CA PHE A 2 -55.37 30.71 13.41
C PHE A 2 -55.51 29.30 12.79
N ASP A 3 -54.92 28.21 13.28
CA ASP A 3 -54.50 27.88 14.65
C ASP A 3 -53.34 26.88 14.73
N ARG A 4 -52.62 26.96 15.85
CA ARG A 4 -51.70 25.96 16.38
C ARG A 4 -52.50 24.84 17.03
N GLU A 5 -52.03 23.60 16.92
CA GLU A 5 -52.33 22.58 17.92
C GLU A 5 -51.03 21.90 18.35
N ARG A 6 -50.66 22.18 19.61
CA ARG A 6 -49.68 21.47 20.42
C ARG A 6 -50.37 20.22 20.97
N THR A 7 -49.66 19.12 20.99
CA THR A 7 -49.84 18.07 22.01
C THR A 7 -48.48 17.78 22.62
N ASP A 8 -48.31 18.26 23.85
CA ASP A 8 -47.31 17.80 24.79
C ASP A 8 -47.83 16.50 25.43
N ALA A 9 -46.97 15.49 25.55
CA ALA A 9 -47.13 14.41 26.53
C ALA A 9 -45.74 13.91 26.91
N ASP A 10 -45.34 14.30 28.12
CA ASP A 10 -44.16 13.86 28.84
C ASP A 10 -44.15 12.33 29.02
N ALA A 11 -42.95 11.75 28.88
CA ALA A 11 -42.57 10.55 29.60
C ALA A 11 -41.05 10.58 29.79
N ASP A 12 -40.65 11.13 30.93
CA ASP A 12 -39.40 10.84 31.61
C ASP A 12 -39.12 9.32 31.54
N THR A 13 -37.95 8.97 31.03
CA THR A 13 -37.34 7.67 31.33
C THR A 13 -35.89 7.92 31.68
N ASP A 14 -35.69 8.17 32.97
CA ASP A 14 -34.42 8.04 33.67
C ASP A 14 -33.79 6.68 33.30
N ILE A 15 -32.61 6.74 32.69
CA ILE A 15 -31.76 5.57 32.49
C ILE A 15 -31.02 5.36 33.82
N GLU A 16 -31.64 4.60 34.73
CA GLU A 16 -30.97 4.03 35.89
C GLU A 16 -29.94 2.99 35.43
N PHE A 17 -28.67 3.28 35.67
CA PHE A 17 -27.57 2.35 35.48
C PHE A 17 -27.55 1.37 36.65
N ASP A 18 -28.17 0.21 36.45
CA ASP A 18 -28.09 -0.94 37.37
C ASP A 18 -26.67 -1.54 37.26
N PHE A 19 -25.80 -1.15 38.20
CA PHE A 19 -24.46 -1.70 38.37
C PHE A 19 -24.60 -3.08 39.02
N PHE A 20 -24.13 -4.11 38.32
CA PHE A 20 -24.16 -5.50 38.78
C PHE A 20 -23.49 -5.67 40.15
N ASP A 21 -24.24 -6.38 41.01
CA ASP A 21 -23.90 -6.80 42.35
C ASP A 21 -22.60 -7.61 42.49
N GLU A 22 -22.04 -7.39 43.65
CA GLU A 22 -20.83 -7.91 44.24
C GLU A 22 -20.99 -9.36 44.74
N ALA A 23 -19.93 -10.16 44.61
CA ALA A 23 -19.66 -11.26 45.52
C ALA A 23 -18.15 -11.37 45.73
N THR A 24 -17.65 -10.95 46.90
CA THR A 24 -16.91 -11.82 47.85
C THR A 24 -16.33 -11.03 49.03
N SER A 25 -16.92 -11.31 50.19
CA SER A 25 -16.31 -11.66 51.48
C SER A 25 -15.05 -10.92 52.01
N GLU A 26 -15.31 -10.25 53.14
CA GLU A 26 -14.52 -10.24 54.38
C GLU A 26 -13.07 -9.70 54.39
N THR A 27 -12.83 -8.64 55.17
CA THR A 27 -12.15 -8.77 56.47
C THR A 27 -12.16 -7.46 57.28
N ARG A 28 -12.49 -7.61 58.56
CA ARG A 28 -12.57 -6.61 59.63
C ARG A 28 -11.31 -5.77 59.85
N THR A 29 -11.57 -4.49 60.12
CA THR A 29 -10.78 -3.52 60.87
C THR A 29 -10.31 -4.06 62.22
N ARG A 30 -9.07 -3.75 62.62
CA ARG A 30 -8.67 -3.79 64.03
C ARG A 30 -7.73 -2.64 64.38
N GLU A 31 -8.13 -1.96 65.45
CA GLU A 31 -7.60 -0.72 66.00
C GLU A 31 -6.61 -1.00 67.16
N ALA A 32 -5.68 -0.06 67.33
CA ALA A 32 -4.90 0.36 68.50
C ALA A 32 -4.14 -0.64 69.42
N ALA A 33 -2.92 -0.18 69.77
CA ALA A 33 -1.97 -0.72 70.75
C ALA A 33 -2.39 -0.49 72.22
N PRO A 34 -1.69 -1.07 73.24
CA PRO A 34 -0.51 -0.36 73.80
C PRO A 34 0.62 -1.20 74.47
N SER A 35 1.80 -0.55 74.57
CA SER A 35 2.89 -0.55 75.61
C SER A 35 3.53 -1.83 76.24
N GLN A 36 4.82 -2.03 75.89
CA GLN A 36 6.07 -2.45 76.62
C GLN A 36 6.03 -3.13 78.03
N PRO A 37 6.99 -4.07 78.34
CA PRO A 37 8.32 -3.69 78.88
C PRO A 37 9.55 -4.50 78.43
N ARG A 38 10.72 -3.86 78.67
CA ARG A 38 12.12 -4.20 78.37
C ARG A 38 12.63 -5.56 78.89
N ARG A 39 13.55 -6.20 78.16
CA ARG A 39 14.63 -7.05 78.73
C ARG A 39 15.95 -6.97 77.95
N ARG A 40 17.03 -7.24 78.70
CA ARG A 40 18.42 -6.81 78.51
C ARG A 40 19.29 -7.77 77.68
N LEU A 41 20.42 -7.22 77.21
CA LEU A 41 21.64 -7.76 76.57
C LEU A 41 22.23 -9.05 77.20
N PRO A 42 23.09 -9.81 76.46
CA PRO A 42 24.56 -9.57 76.41
C PRO A 42 25.09 -9.55 74.94
N ARG A 43 25.97 -8.65 74.45
CA ARG A 43 27.39 -8.29 74.73
C ARG A 43 28.44 -9.43 74.61
N ARG A 44 28.95 -9.59 73.38
CA ARG A 44 30.34 -9.86 72.87
C ARG A 44 31.09 -11.14 73.33
N PRO A 45 31.97 -11.71 72.47
CA PRO A 45 33.31 -11.15 72.29
C PRO A 45 33.82 -11.03 70.84
N PRO A 46 34.92 -10.28 70.60
CA PRO A 46 35.58 -10.12 69.31
C PRO A 46 36.66 -11.19 69.12
N GLY A 47 36.79 -11.73 67.91
CA GLY A 47 37.88 -12.62 67.53
C GLY A 47 38.46 -12.26 66.17
N ARG A 48 39.68 -11.73 66.15
CA ARG A 48 40.60 -11.67 65.00
C ARG A 48 41.88 -12.44 65.41
N PRO A 49 42.77 -12.78 64.46
CA PRO A 49 42.97 -14.08 63.82
C PRO A 49 44.23 -14.82 64.36
N PRO A 50 44.61 -15.95 63.74
CA PRO A 50 46.00 -16.07 63.31
C PRO A 50 46.14 -16.35 61.82
N SER A 51 47.22 -15.81 61.29
CA SER A 51 47.75 -15.98 59.95
C SER A 51 48.23 -17.41 59.69
N GLU A 52 47.72 -18.04 58.64
CA GLU A 52 48.48 -19.00 57.84
C GLU A 52 48.42 -18.57 56.37
N GLY A 53 49.60 -18.33 55.80
CA GLY A 53 49.80 -17.77 54.48
C GLY A 53 49.65 -18.80 53.35
N GLY A 54 48.87 -18.43 52.34
CA GLY A 54 48.71 -19.10 51.04
C GLY A 54 47.71 -18.29 50.21
N PRO A 55 47.94 -18.05 48.90
CA PRO A 55 47.86 -16.71 48.34
C PRO A 55 46.42 -16.20 48.22
N GLN A 56 46.04 -15.30 49.11
CA GLN A 56 44.73 -14.64 49.15
C GLN A 56 44.43 -13.80 47.89
N LEU A 57 45.44 -13.54 47.06
CA LEU A 57 45.30 -12.92 45.73
C LEU A 57 44.68 -13.86 44.69
N ILE A 58 44.84 -15.18 44.81
CA ILE A 58 44.31 -16.15 43.82
C ILE A 58 42.78 -16.23 43.90
N ARG A 59 42.18 -16.13 45.11
CA ARG A 59 40.71 -16.13 45.27
C ARG A 59 40.05 -14.86 44.73
N ILE A 60 40.73 -13.71 44.83
CA ILE A 60 40.23 -12.43 44.30
C ILE A 60 40.36 -12.41 42.78
N VAL A 61 41.49 -12.86 42.22
CA VAL A 61 41.68 -12.97 40.77
C VAL A 61 40.72 -13.99 40.15
N ALA A 62 40.51 -15.15 40.78
CA ALA A 62 39.53 -16.15 40.33
C ALA A 62 38.08 -15.63 40.37
N ALA A 63 37.71 -14.84 41.38
CA ALA A 63 36.38 -14.22 41.47
C ALA A 63 36.16 -13.15 40.38
N ILE A 64 37.17 -12.33 40.08
CA ILE A 64 37.11 -11.32 39.01
C ILE A 64 37.01 -11.99 37.64
N VAL A 65 37.82 -13.02 37.37
CA VAL A 65 37.77 -13.79 36.12
C VAL A 65 36.42 -14.51 35.97
N GLY A 66 35.88 -15.07 37.05
CA GLY A 66 34.54 -15.67 37.07
C GLY A 66 33.41 -14.68 36.80
N ALA A 67 33.48 -13.47 37.37
CA ALA A 67 32.50 -12.41 37.14
C ALA A 67 32.54 -11.87 35.70
N ILE A 68 33.75 -11.73 35.13
CA ILE A 68 33.93 -11.34 33.72
C ILE A 68 33.40 -12.44 32.79
N LEU A 69 33.70 -13.71 33.06
CA LEU A 69 33.15 -14.85 32.30
C LEU A 69 31.62 -14.90 32.38
N LEU A 70 31.04 -14.71 33.56
CA LEU A 70 29.59 -14.66 33.75
C LEU A 70 28.98 -13.49 32.96
N ALA A 71 29.58 -12.30 33.01
CA ALA A 71 29.11 -11.14 32.25
C ALA A 71 29.22 -11.36 30.73
N VAL A 72 30.29 -11.99 30.24
CA VAL A 72 30.44 -12.34 28.83
C VAL A 72 29.40 -13.37 28.41
N ILE A 73 29.14 -14.42 29.21
CA ILE A 73 28.08 -15.40 28.95
C ILE A 73 26.71 -14.71 28.93
N LEU A 74 26.43 -13.81 29.89
CA LEU A 74 25.16 -13.10 29.98
C LEU A 74 24.96 -12.18 28.76
N VAL A 75 26.01 -11.49 28.30
CA VAL A 75 26.00 -10.70 27.06
C VAL A 75 25.83 -11.60 25.84
N LEU A 76 26.46 -12.77 25.78
CA LEU A 76 26.31 -13.73 24.67
C LEU A 76 24.91 -14.34 24.63
N VAL A 77 24.29 -14.65 25.77
CA VAL A 77 22.91 -15.13 25.88
C VAL A 77 21.93 -14.03 25.45
N VAL A 78 22.12 -12.80 25.92
CA VAL A 78 21.28 -11.65 25.49
C VAL A 78 21.43 -11.38 23.99
N LYS A 79 22.65 -11.47 23.44
CA LYS A 79 22.90 -11.33 22.00
C LYS A 79 22.29 -12.48 21.19
N SER A 80 22.32 -13.71 21.71
CA SER A 80 21.70 -14.90 21.11
C SER A 80 20.17 -14.78 21.06
N CYS A 81 19.54 -14.35 22.16
CA CYS A 81 18.10 -14.12 22.21
C CYS A 81 17.66 -12.96 21.30
N ALA A 82 18.43 -11.87 21.22
CA ALA A 82 18.14 -10.76 20.32
C ALA A 82 18.23 -11.16 18.84
N GLY A 83 19.22 -12.00 18.48
CA GLY A 83 19.34 -12.56 17.13
C GLY A 83 18.17 -13.48 16.74
N GLN A 84 17.77 -14.36 17.66
CA GLN A 84 16.63 -15.26 17.47
C GLN A 84 15.31 -14.51 17.31
N LYS A 85 15.06 -13.50 18.15
CA LYS A 85 13.88 -12.63 18.04
C LYS A 85 13.84 -11.94 16.68
N LYS A 86 14.93 -11.28 16.26
CA LYS A 86 14.99 -10.64 14.93
C LYS A 86 14.70 -11.62 13.79
N GLY A 87 15.24 -12.84 13.87
CA GLY A 87 15.00 -13.90 12.89
C GLY A 87 13.52 -14.26 12.76
N GLU A 88 12.77 -14.34 13.87
CA GLU A 88 11.33 -14.62 13.87
C GLU A 88 10.53 -13.54 13.12
N TYR A 89 10.77 -12.25 13.43
CA TYR A 89 10.12 -11.14 12.73
C TYR A 89 10.49 -11.10 11.25
N GLN A 90 11.76 -11.36 10.92
CA GLN A 90 12.23 -11.39 9.55
C GLN A 90 11.55 -12.51 8.75
N ASN A 91 11.47 -13.72 9.30
CA ASN A 91 10.82 -14.86 8.66
C ASN A 91 9.34 -14.59 8.43
N TYR A 92 8.63 -14.08 9.45
CA TYR A 92 7.23 -13.69 9.31
C TYR A 92 7.04 -12.64 8.22
N MET A 93 7.84 -11.57 8.20
CA MET A 93 7.71 -10.53 7.16
C MET A 93 8.07 -11.05 5.75
N GLN A 94 8.96 -12.05 5.63
CA GLN A 94 9.22 -12.72 4.36
C GLN A 94 8.03 -13.56 3.88
N ASP A 95 7.33 -14.26 4.78
CA ASP A 95 6.12 -14.99 4.43
C ASP A 95 4.97 -14.04 4.07
N VAL A 96 4.82 -12.92 4.80
CA VAL A 96 3.88 -11.86 4.43
C VAL A 96 4.25 -11.25 3.07
N ALA A 97 5.53 -11.06 2.76
CA ALA A 97 5.96 -10.57 1.46
C ALA A 97 5.55 -11.53 0.32
N ARG A 98 5.60 -12.84 0.57
CA ARG A 98 5.14 -13.85 -0.40
C ARG A 98 3.63 -13.75 -0.62
N VAL A 99 2.83 -13.73 0.45
CA VAL A 99 1.36 -13.63 0.40
C VAL A 99 0.92 -12.28 -0.22
N GLY A 100 1.49 -11.18 0.27
CA GLY A 100 1.22 -9.82 -0.20
C GLY A 100 1.64 -9.61 -1.66
N GLY A 101 2.78 -10.18 -2.08
CA GLY A 101 3.24 -10.14 -3.46
C GLY A 101 2.33 -10.93 -4.40
N GLN A 102 1.91 -12.14 -4.01
CA GLN A 102 0.93 -12.92 -4.77
C GLN A 102 -0.41 -12.18 -4.89
N SER A 103 -0.87 -11.55 -3.82
CA SER A 103 -2.11 -10.76 -3.84
C SER A 103 -2.01 -9.53 -4.73
N ALA A 104 -0.90 -8.79 -4.66
CA ALA A 104 -0.65 -7.63 -5.53
C ALA A 104 -0.56 -8.04 -7.01
N GLN A 105 -0.02 -9.23 -7.30
CA GLN A 105 -0.01 -9.79 -8.65
C GLN A 105 -1.43 -10.06 -9.16
N VAL A 106 -2.32 -10.62 -8.34
CA VAL A 106 -3.74 -10.78 -8.71
C VAL A 106 -4.39 -9.41 -9.01
N GLY A 107 -4.11 -8.38 -8.21
CA GLY A 107 -4.59 -7.02 -8.48
C GLY A 107 -4.06 -6.44 -9.79
N THR A 108 -2.79 -6.70 -10.10
CA THR A 108 -2.17 -6.34 -11.38
C THR A 108 -2.85 -7.06 -12.56
N ASP A 109 -3.10 -8.36 -12.43
CA ASP A 109 -3.74 -9.16 -13.46
C ASP A 109 -5.21 -8.80 -13.63
N PHE A 110 -5.91 -8.44 -12.56
CA PHE A 110 -7.25 -7.85 -12.60
C PHE A 110 -7.27 -6.54 -13.39
N ASN A 111 -6.35 -5.61 -13.08
CA ASN A 111 -6.28 -4.33 -13.80
C ASN A 111 -5.97 -4.55 -15.29
N LYS A 112 -5.04 -5.46 -15.63
CA LYS A 112 -4.76 -5.82 -17.03
C LYS A 112 -5.99 -6.43 -17.71
N LEU A 113 -6.67 -7.35 -17.03
CA LEU A 113 -7.85 -8.04 -17.53
C LEU A 113 -8.97 -7.04 -17.89
N ILE A 114 -9.32 -6.14 -16.96
CA ILE A 114 -10.42 -5.18 -17.18
C ILE A 114 -10.07 -4.09 -18.20
N THR A 115 -8.79 -3.91 -18.52
CA THR A 115 -8.31 -2.95 -19.51
C THR A 115 -7.86 -3.60 -20.81
N THR A 116 -8.06 -4.90 -20.97
CA THR A 116 -7.68 -5.62 -22.20
C THR A 116 -8.50 -5.10 -23.37
N PRO A 117 -7.86 -4.54 -24.42
CA PRO A 117 -8.57 -4.06 -25.60
C PRO A 117 -9.35 -5.19 -26.28
N GLY A 118 -10.62 -4.93 -26.62
CA GLY A 118 -11.47 -5.87 -27.34
C GLY A 118 -11.86 -7.15 -26.59
N ILE A 119 -11.63 -7.24 -25.27
CA ILE A 119 -12.04 -8.41 -24.49
C ILE A 119 -13.57 -8.58 -24.53
N ARG A 120 -14.03 -9.81 -24.77
CA ARG A 120 -15.45 -10.16 -24.73
C ARG A 120 -15.91 -10.35 -23.29
N LEU A 121 -17.17 -10.00 -23.00
CA LEU A 121 -17.75 -10.12 -21.66
C LEU A 121 -17.62 -11.53 -21.06
N ALA A 122 -17.88 -12.58 -21.85
CA ALA A 122 -17.76 -13.96 -21.39
C ALA A 122 -16.31 -14.33 -21.02
N ASP A 123 -15.32 -13.90 -21.82
CA ASP A 123 -13.90 -14.14 -21.54
C ASP A 123 -13.45 -13.37 -20.29
N LEU A 124 -13.96 -12.16 -20.10
CA LEU A 124 -13.74 -11.34 -18.90
C LEU A 124 -14.28 -12.04 -17.65
N GLN A 125 -15.55 -12.48 -17.67
CA GLN A 125 -16.19 -13.16 -16.57
C GLN A 125 -15.44 -14.46 -16.19
N ALA A 126 -15.07 -15.27 -17.17
CA ALA A 126 -14.34 -16.53 -16.93
C ALA A 126 -12.98 -16.27 -16.27
N ARG A 127 -12.20 -15.31 -16.78
CA ARG A 127 -10.87 -14.98 -16.23
C ARG A 127 -10.97 -14.32 -14.86
N LEU A 128 -11.96 -13.47 -14.62
CA LEU A 128 -12.20 -12.85 -13.32
C LEU A 128 -12.54 -13.88 -12.25
N ASN A 129 -13.32 -14.91 -12.59
CA ASN A 129 -13.60 -16.03 -11.70
C ASN A 129 -12.32 -16.79 -11.30
N GLY A 130 -11.38 -16.97 -12.22
CA GLY A 130 -10.06 -17.55 -11.92
C GLY A 130 -9.25 -16.69 -10.94
N LEU A 131 -9.19 -15.37 -11.16
CA LEU A 131 -8.52 -14.44 -10.25
C LEU A 131 -9.14 -14.45 -8.85
N ARG A 132 -10.47 -14.51 -8.75
CA ARG A 132 -11.19 -14.64 -7.48
C ARG A 132 -10.79 -15.92 -6.73
N GLN A 133 -10.75 -17.06 -7.42
CA GLN A 133 -10.36 -18.34 -6.81
C GLN A 133 -8.91 -18.31 -6.32
N GLN A 134 -8.00 -17.75 -7.13
CA GLN A 134 -6.60 -17.55 -6.73
C GLN A 134 -6.49 -16.69 -5.48
N GLN A 135 -7.23 -15.57 -5.43
CA GLN A 135 -7.23 -14.69 -4.26
C GLN A 135 -7.82 -15.37 -3.00
N ALA A 136 -8.83 -16.23 -3.14
CA ALA A 136 -9.36 -17.01 -2.04
C ALA A 136 -8.33 -17.99 -1.44
N GLN A 137 -7.50 -18.62 -2.29
CA GLN A 137 -6.38 -19.45 -1.82
C GLN A 137 -5.31 -18.62 -1.09
N ILE A 138 -5.12 -17.36 -1.49
CA ILE A 138 -4.21 -16.44 -0.81
C ILE A 138 -4.74 -16.06 0.57
N VAL A 139 -6.06 -15.93 0.77
CA VAL A 139 -6.66 -15.76 2.11
C VAL A 139 -6.32 -16.94 3.01
N ALA A 140 -6.50 -18.18 2.52
CA ALA A 140 -6.16 -19.38 3.31
C ALA A 140 -4.66 -19.40 3.68
N SER A 141 -3.80 -18.97 2.76
CA SER A 141 -2.36 -18.87 2.99
C SER A 141 -2.02 -17.78 4.02
N ALA A 142 -2.70 -16.62 3.95
CA ALA A 142 -2.57 -15.54 4.92
C ALA A 142 -2.99 -16.00 6.32
N GLN A 143 -4.13 -16.70 6.44
CA GLN A 143 -4.64 -17.25 7.70
C GLN A 143 -3.70 -18.28 8.34
N GLY A 144 -2.93 -19.01 7.52
CA GLY A 144 -1.95 -19.99 7.98
C GLY A 144 -0.62 -19.40 8.48
N LEU A 145 -0.40 -18.08 8.35
CA LEU A 145 0.82 -17.44 8.83
C LEU A 145 0.89 -17.44 10.36
N LYS A 146 2.11 -17.51 10.88
CA LYS A 146 2.40 -17.55 12.32
C LYS A 146 3.11 -16.25 12.72
N PRO A 147 2.37 -15.20 13.13
CA PRO A 147 3.00 -13.96 13.55
C PRO A 147 3.68 -14.11 14.91
N PRO A 148 4.77 -13.34 15.16
CA PRO A 148 5.23 -13.06 16.52
C PRO A 148 4.07 -12.53 17.37
N GLY A 149 4.07 -12.85 18.67
CA GLY A 149 2.98 -12.49 19.59
C GLY A 149 2.52 -11.02 19.48
N PRO A 150 3.42 -10.03 19.48
CA PRO A 150 3.06 -8.61 19.35
C PRO A 150 2.45 -8.18 18.01
N LEU A 151 2.52 -9.02 16.97
CA LEU A 151 1.99 -8.74 15.63
C LEU A 151 0.65 -9.41 15.34
N ARG A 152 -0.01 -10.02 16.34
CA ARG A 152 -1.27 -10.73 16.15
C ARG A 152 -2.39 -9.84 15.62
N ASP A 153 -2.50 -8.61 16.10
CA ASP A 153 -3.52 -7.66 15.64
C ASP A 153 -3.25 -7.26 14.18
N GLN A 154 -1.99 -6.99 13.83
CA GLN A 154 -1.60 -6.68 12.45
C GLN A 154 -1.84 -7.87 11.52
N GLN A 155 -1.58 -9.10 11.99
CA GLN A 155 -1.92 -10.32 11.24
C GLN A 155 -3.42 -10.40 10.95
N GLN A 156 -4.30 -10.02 11.88
CA GLN A 156 -5.74 -9.96 11.61
C GLN A 156 -6.07 -8.93 10.54
N SER A 157 -5.46 -7.73 10.60
CA SER A 157 -5.63 -6.70 9.57
C SER A 157 -5.12 -7.14 8.19
N LEU A 158 -4.01 -7.89 8.14
CA LEU A 158 -3.53 -8.50 6.89
C LEU A 158 -4.58 -9.44 6.29
N VAL A 159 -5.13 -10.35 7.10
CA VAL A 159 -6.16 -11.29 6.64
C VAL A 159 -7.40 -10.53 6.18
N GLU A 160 -7.84 -9.51 6.92
CA GLU A 160 -8.98 -8.68 6.58
C GLU A 160 -8.78 -7.96 5.24
N ALA A 161 -7.62 -7.33 5.01
CA ALA A 161 -7.30 -6.72 3.72
C ALA A 161 -7.42 -7.74 2.56
N VAL A 162 -6.83 -8.93 2.71
CA VAL A 162 -6.89 -9.98 1.68
C VAL A 162 -8.33 -10.49 1.47
N GLN A 163 -9.16 -10.54 2.52
CA GLN A 163 -10.58 -10.87 2.42
C GLN A 163 -11.40 -9.79 1.70
N PHE A 164 -11.14 -8.50 1.96
CA PHE A 164 -11.76 -7.41 1.19
C PHE A 164 -11.44 -7.51 -0.30
N ARG A 165 -10.22 -7.95 -0.66
CA ARG A 165 -9.84 -8.21 -2.06
C ARG A 165 -10.67 -9.33 -2.69
N VAL A 166 -10.84 -10.46 -2.00
CA VAL A 166 -11.75 -11.55 -2.46
C VAL A 166 -13.18 -11.02 -2.59
N SER A 167 -13.64 -10.26 -1.60
CA SER A 167 -14.99 -9.72 -1.56
C SER A 167 -15.27 -8.78 -2.75
N GLY A 168 -14.36 -7.85 -3.03
CA GLY A 168 -14.45 -6.96 -4.18
C GLY A 168 -14.43 -7.70 -5.51
N LEU A 169 -13.52 -8.67 -5.70
CA LEU A 169 -13.50 -9.50 -6.92
C LEU A 169 -14.78 -10.33 -7.08
N SER A 170 -15.31 -10.86 -5.98
CA SER A 170 -16.55 -11.66 -5.98
C SER A 170 -17.77 -10.81 -6.34
N GLY A 171 -17.88 -9.63 -5.73
CA GLY A 171 -18.95 -8.68 -6.04
C GLY A 171 -18.90 -8.21 -7.48
N LEU A 172 -17.70 -7.89 -8.00
CA LEU A 172 -17.53 -7.53 -9.41
C LEU A 172 -17.92 -8.69 -10.34
N ALA A 173 -17.49 -9.92 -10.04
CA ALA A 173 -17.84 -11.08 -10.84
C ALA A 173 -19.35 -11.30 -10.88
N GLN A 174 -20.04 -11.18 -9.74
CA GLN A 174 -21.48 -11.31 -9.64
C GLN A 174 -22.21 -10.19 -10.42
N ALA A 175 -21.85 -8.93 -10.20
CA ALA A 175 -22.46 -7.80 -10.89
C ALA A 175 -22.29 -7.90 -12.42
N LEU A 176 -21.14 -8.38 -12.90
CA LEU A 176 -20.89 -8.61 -14.33
C LEU A 176 -21.76 -9.72 -14.92
N THR A 177 -22.26 -10.70 -14.14
CA THR A 177 -23.14 -11.75 -14.69
C THR A 177 -24.50 -11.22 -15.13
N SER A 178 -24.95 -10.12 -14.54
CA SER A 178 -26.24 -9.47 -14.84
C SER A 178 -26.16 -8.53 -16.05
N ILE A 179 -24.99 -8.39 -16.69
CA ILE A 179 -24.77 -7.43 -17.77
C ILE A 179 -25.01 -8.09 -19.12
N ASP A 180 -25.74 -7.36 -19.97
CA ASP A 180 -26.04 -7.70 -21.35
C ASP A 180 -26.12 -6.43 -22.24
N ASN A 181 -26.55 -6.61 -23.48
CA ASN A 181 -26.65 -5.52 -24.46
C ASN A 181 -27.78 -4.51 -24.18
N HIS A 182 -28.70 -4.81 -23.26
CA HIS A 182 -29.81 -3.93 -22.87
C HIS A 182 -29.56 -3.22 -21.53
N THR A 183 -28.49 -3.59 -20.84
CA THR A 183 -28.12 -3.06 -19.54
C THR A 183 -27.86 -1.55 -19.61
N ASN A 184 -28.47 -0.79 -18.69
CA ASN A 184 -28.17 0.63 -18.53
C ASN A 184 -26.75 0.82 -17.96
N PRO A 185 -25.80 1.39 -18.73
CA PRO A 185 -24.41 1.44 -18.30
C PRO A 185 -24.20 2.31 -17.05
N SER A 186 -25.00 3.36 -16.86
CA SER A 186 -24.87 4.22 -15.68
C SER A 186 -25.32 3.52 -14.40
N ALA A 187 -26.34 2.66 -14.47
CA ALA A 187 -26.79 1.88 -13.33
C ALA A 187 -25.77 0.79 -12.98
N ALA A 188 -25.35 0.00 -13.97
CA ALA A 188 -24.32 -1.02 -13.79
C ALA A 188 -22.99 -0.42 -13.31
N GLY A 189 -22.63 0.76 -13.82
CA GLY A 189 -21.42 1.47 -13.41
C GLY A 189 -21.40 1.83 -11.92
N ARG A 190 -22.54 2.21 -11.34
CA ARG A 190 -22.66 2.46 -9.90
C ARG A 190 -22.50 1.18 -9.07
N GLU A 191 -23.16 0.10 -9.50
CA GLU A 191 -23.07 -1.19 -8.82
C GLU A 191 -21.63 -1.73 -8.83
N LEU A 192 -20.98 -1.73 -9.99
CA LEU A 192 -19.59 -2.19 -10.13
C LEU A 192 -18.61 -1.33 -9.31
N SER A 193 -18.79 0.00 -9.32
CA SER A 193 -17.99 0.93 -8.51
C SER A 193 -18.11 0.63 -7.01
N GLN A 194 -19.30 0.32 -6.50
CA GLN A 194 -19.49 -0.07 -5.10
C GLN A 194 -18.70 -1.34 -4.73
N GLN A 195 -18.62 -2.32 -5.64
CA GLN A 195 -17.81 -3.52 -5.41
C GLN A 195 -16.31 -3.22 -5.50
N ALA A 196 -15.90 -2.38 -6.45
CA ALA A 196 -14.51 -1.97 -6.60
C ALA A 196 -13.99 -1.11 -5.43
N LEU A 197 -14.86 -0.36 -4.75
CA LEU A 197 -14.50 0.36 -3.52
C LEU A 197 -14.02 -0.58 -2.41
N ARG A 198 -14.47 -1.84 -2.37
CA ARG A 198 -13.92 -2.85 -1.44
C ARG A 198 -12.45 -3.16 -1.72
N LEU A 199 -12.04 -3.13 -2.99
CA LEU A 199 -10.64 -3.29 -3.37
C LEU A 199 -9.81 -2.09 -2.90
N ALA A 200 -10.31 -0.87 -3.08
CA ALA A 200 -9.65 0.33 -2.56
C ALA A 200 -9.54 0.32 -1.03
N ALA A 201 -10.62 -0.05 -0.33
CA ALA A 201 -10.63 -0.18 1.12
C ALA A 201 -9.61 -1.23 1.60
N SER A 202 -9.43 -2.32 0.85
CA SER A 202 -8.43 -3.33 1.19
C SER A 202 -7.00 -2.80 1.24
N ASP A 203 -6.67 -1.86 0.35
CA ASP A 203 -5.34 -1.26 0.30
C ASP A 203 -5.14 -0.29 1.47
N VAL A 204 -6.19 0.47 1.84
CA VAL A 204 -6.17 1.31 3.05
C VAL A 204 -5.99 0.46 4.31
N VAL A 205 -6.72 -0.65 4.45
CA VAL A 205 -6.56 -1.57 5.60
C VAL A 205 -5.15 -2.16 5.63
N TYR A 206 -4.59 -2.55 4.49
CA TYR A 206 -3.23 -3.06 4.42
C TYR A 206 -2.19 -2.01 4.83
N ASP A 207 -2.26 -0.81 4.25
CA ASP A 207 -1.26 0.23 4.46
C ASP A 207 -1.33 0.81 5.88
N ASP A 208 -2.53 1.10 6.38
CA ASP A 208 -2.71 1.78 7.65
C ASP A 208 -2.67 0.82 8.84
N LEU A 209 -3.41 -0.29 8.78
CA LEU A 209 -3.58 -1.18 9.93
C LEU A 209 -2.51 -2.27 9.98
N PHE A 210 -2.21 -2.91 8.86
CA PHE A 210 -1.14 -3.92 8.83
C PHE A 210 0.25 -3.26 8.77
N LYS A 211 0.53 -2.46 7.75
CA LYS A 211 1.89 -2.02 7.45
C LYS A 211 2.39 -0.98 8.44
N ALA A 212 1.68 0.13 8.60
CA ALA A 212 2.07 1.16 9.58
C ALA A 212 2.00 0.60 11.02
N GLY A 213 0.96 -0.18 11.35
CA GLY A 213 0.86 -0.88 12.62
C GLY A 213 2.05 -1.82 12.90
N SER A 214 2.47 -2.60 11.91
CA SER A 214 3.63 -3.51 12.04
C SER A 214 4.93 -2.73 12.23
N GLN A 215 5.11 -1.61 11.51
CA GLN A 215 6.27 -0.75 11.68
C GLN A 215 6.34 -0.18 13.10
N GLN A 216 5.21 0.23 13.69
CA GLN A 216 5.15 0.68 15.07
C GLN A 216 5.50 -0.44 16.05
N VAL A 217 5.00 -1.67 15.84
CA VAL A 217 5.37 -2.83 16.67
C VAL A 217 6.87 -3.11 16.57
N LEU A 218 7.44 -3.17 15.36
CA LEU A 218 8.87 -3.39 15.16
C LEU A 218 9.71 -2.33 15.89
N GLN A 219 9.29 -1.07 15.85
CA GLN A 219 9.95 0.02 16.58
C GLN A 219 9.87 -0.16 18.10
N ARG A 220 8.68 -0.44 18.65
CA ARG A 220 8.48 -0.70 20.09
C ARG A 220 9.29 -1.89 20.58
N GLU A 221 9.40 -2.93 19.76
CA GLU A 221 10.13 -4.16 20.06
C GLU A 221 11.64 -4.05 19.81
N GLY A 222 12.12 -2.90 19.32
CA GLY A 222 13.53 -2.63 19.04
C GLY A 222 14.11 -3.39 17.84
N ILE A 223 13.24 -3.89 16.95
CA ILE A 223 13.63 -4.70 15.79
C ILE A 223 14.08 -3.78 14.64
N LYS A 224 15.36 -3.86 14.29
CA LYS A 224 15.97 -3.08 13.20
C LYS A 224 16.33 -3.97 12.00
N GLY A 225 16.26 -3.38 10.81
CA GLY A 225 16.67 -4.05 9.56
C GLY A 225 15.70 -5.14 9.08
N VAL A 226 14.45 -5.08 9.54
CA VAL A 226 13.34 -5.88 8.99
C VAL A 226 12.39 -4.91 8.31
N ALA A 227 12.21 -5.07 7.00
CA ALA A 227 11.26 -4.27 6.23
C ALA A 227 9.87 -4.90 6.29
N VAL A 228 8.85 -4.08 6.48
CA VAL A 228 7.46 -4.49 6.30
C VAL A 228 7.13 -4.40 4.81
N PRO A 229 6.68 -5.49 4.17
CA PRO A 229 6.46 -5.50 2.73
C PRO A 229 5.28 -4.63 2.31
N ASP A 230 5.32 -4.20 1.05
CA ASP A 230 4.22 -3.50 0.38
C ASP A 230 3.26 -4.50 -0.29
N SER A 231 1.98 -4.13 -0.38
CA SER A 231 1.00 -4.86 -1.18
C SER A 231 -0.15 -3.94 -1.58
N THR A 232 -0.08 -3.41 -2.80
CA THR A 232 -1.18 -2.63 -3.40
C THR A 232 -1.94 -3.52 -4.37
N PHE A 233 -3.25 -3.59 -4.25
CA PHE A 233 -4.11 -4.38 -5.13
C PHE A 233 -4.68 -3.53 -6.26
N LEU A 234 -5.24 -2.37 -5.94
CA LEU A 234 -5.89 -1.50 -6.91
C LEU A 234 -4.88 -0.56 -7.58
N GLN A 235 -4.36 -1.00 -8.73
CA GLN A 235 -3.35 -0.26 -9.48
C GLN A 235 -3.88 1.00 -10.18
N ASN A 236 -5.18 1.06 -10.46
CA ASN A 236 -5.80 2.17 -11.19
C ASN A 236 -6.95 2.77 -10.36
N PRO A 237 -6.81 4.01 -9.86
CA PRO A 237 -7.84 4.64 -9.05
C PRO A 237 -9.12 4.93 -9.83
N ASP A 238 -9.09 5.00 -11.18
CA ASP A 238 -10.30 5.17 -11.98
C ASP A 238 -11.31 4.04 -11.78
N LEU A 239 -10.85 2.87 -11.35
CA LEU A 239 -11.71 1.73 -11.09
C LEU A 239 -12.58 1.94 -9.83
N THR A 240 -12.42 3.02 -9.08
CA THR A 240 -13.40 3.41 -8.05
C THR A 240 -14.52 4.27 -8.61
N SER A 241 -14.38 4.81 -9.84
CA SER A 241 -15.35 5.74 -10.45
C SER A 241 -16.50 5.00 -11.12
N SER A 242 -17.73 5.39 -10.77
CA SER A 242 -18.94 4.91 -11.44
C SER A 242 -19.00 5.27 -12.92
N ARG A 243 -18.45 6.44 -13.31
CA ARG A 243 -18.35 6.86 -14.71
C ARG A 243 -17.43 5.95 -15.50
N SER A 244 -16.25 5.63 -14.95
CA SER A 244 -15.29 4.74 -15.61
C SER A 244 -15.89 3.35 -15.82
N TRP A 245 -16.62 2.83 -14.83
CA TRP A 245 -17.33 1.56 -14.96
C TRP A 245 -18.48 1.60 -15.97
N ALA A 246 -19.24 2.70 -16.03
CA ALA A 246 -20.27 2.85 -17.06
C ALA A 246 -19.68 2.77 -18.48
N LEU A 247 -18.52 3.38 -18.69
CA LEU A 247 -17.78 3.32 -19.96
C LEU A 247 -17.22 1.92 -20.23
N ILE A 248 -16.73 1.21 -19.20
CA ILE A 248 -16.33 -0.20 -19.32
C ILE A 248 -17.52 -1.06 -19.76
N VAL A 249 -18.69 -0.87 -19.16
CA VAL A 249 -19.91 -1.60 -19.54
C VAL A 249 -20.27 -1.30 -21.00
N GLN A 250 -20.29 -0.04 -21.42
CA GLN A 250 -20.52 0.32 -22.83
C GLN A 250 -19.53 -0.40 -23.76
N ARG A 251 -18.23 -0.39 -23.43
CA ARG A 251 -17.20 -1.08 -24.23
C ARG A 251 -17.42 -2.60 -24.31
N LEU A 252 -17.97 -3.21 -23.26
CA LEU A 252 -18.19 -4.66 -23.20
C LEU A 252 -19.49 -5.10 -23.89
N THR A 253 -20.47 -4.22 -24.02
CA THR A 253 -21.82 -4.57 -24.52
C THR A 253 -22.16 -3.95 -25.87
N GLN A 254 -21.46 -2.88 -26.27
CA GLN A 254 -21.67 -2.22 -27.56
C GLN A 254 -20.71 -2.75 -28.63
N SER A 255 -21.14 -2.68 -29.89
CA SER A 255 -20.24 -2.97 -31.01
C SER A 255 -19.14 -1.91 -31.13
N PRO A 256 -17.94 -2.27 -31.63
CA PRO A 256 -16.87 -1.30 -31.87
C PRO A 256 -17.29 -0.12 -32.77
N THR A 257 -18.23 -0.34 -33.69
CA THR A 257 -18.80 0.69 -34.57
C THR A 257 -19.80 1.61 -33.88
N ALA A 258 -20.46 1.16 -32.81
CA ALA A 258 -21.35 1.98 -31.98
C ALA A 258 -20.57 2.82 -30.96
N GLY A 259 -19.33 2.44 -30.64
CA GLY A 259 -18.49 3.06 -29.60
C GLY A 259 -18.14 4.54 -29.83
N GLY A 260 -18.21 5.02 -31.08
CA GLY A 260 -17.95 6.42 -31.42
C GLY A 260 -16.54 6.67 -31.95
N LEU A 261 -16.11 7.94 -31.94
CA LEU A 261 -14.79 8.33 -32.42
C LEU A 261 -13.72 7.87 -31.43
N HIS A 262 -12.69 7.19 -31.93
CA HIS A 262 -11.50 6.82 -31.17
C HIS A 262 -10.36 7.77 -31.49
N GLY A 263 -9.56 8.14 -30.48
CA GLY A 263 -8.29 8.80 -30.71
C GLY A 263 -7.72 9.55 -29.52
N ASP A 264 -6.39 9.55 -29.43
CA ASP A 264 -5.61 10.20 -28.40
C ASP A 264 -4.77 11.34 -28.99
N SER A 265 -4.38 12.29 -28.15
CA SER A 265 -3.63 13.46 -28.58
C SER A 265 -2.63 13.90 -27.55
N ILE A 266 -1.43 14.26 -27.99
CA ILE A 266 -0.45 14.92 -27.12
C ILE A 266 -0.86 16.39 -27.00
N ILE A 267 -1.18 16.83 -25.79
CA ILE A 267 -1.56 18.22 -25.52
C ILE A 267 -0.33 19.07 -25.19
N ALA A 268 0.58 18.53 -24.39
CA ALA A 268 1.79 19.23 -23.97
C ALA A 268 2.83 18.25 -23.43
N VAL A 269 4.10 18.66 -23.49
CA VAL A 269 5.19 18.02 -22.74
C VAL A 269 5.79 19.05 -21.80
N ARG A 270 5.85 18.73 -20.51
CA ARG A 270 6.43 19.59 -19.47
C ARG A 270 7.67 18.95 -18.86
N VAL A 271 8.62 19.77 -18.46
CA VAL A 271 9.86 19.32 -17.79
C VAL A 271 9.83 19.66 -16.31
N GLN A 272 10.33 18.74 -15.49
CA GLN A 272 10.54 18.90 -14.05
C GLN A 272 12.02 18.68 -13.70
N PRO A 273 12.58 19.41 -12.72
CA PRO A 273 11.97 20.56 -12.04
C PRO A 273 11.87 21.78 -12.97
N GLY A 274 10.96 22.72 -12.68
CA GLY A 274 10.86 24.00 -13.41
C GLY A 274 9.55 24.22 -14.19
N LYS A 275 8.69 23.21 -14.33
CA LYS A 275 7.36 23.31 -14.99
C LYS A 275 7.39 23.91 -16.41
N GLN A 276 8.54 23.91 -17.09
CA GLN A 276 8.68 24.41 -18.45
C GLN A 276 7.84 23.56 -19.40
N THR A 277 7.00 24.18 -20.22
CA THR A 277 6.34 23.49 -21.34
C THR A 277 7.24 23.58 -22.57
N LEU A 278 7.50 22.45 -23.21
CA LEU A 278 8.35 22.40 -24.40
C LEU A 278 7.63 22.98 -25.61
N SER A 279 8.37 23.74 -26.41
CA SER A 279 7.94 24.28 -27.70
C SER A 279 8.39 23.37 -28.84
N GLN A 280 7.51 23.12 -29.81
CA GLN A 280 7.85 22.36 -31.02
C GLN A 280 8.58 23.22 -32.06
N SER A 281 8.45 24.55 -31.99
CA SER A 281 8.97 25.49 -33.00
C SER A 281 10.26 26.20 -32.58
N THR A 282 10.57 26.24 -31.28
CA THR A 282 11.74 26.94 -30.74
C THR A 282 12.61 25.99 -29.92
N GLU A 283 13.92 26.23 -29.91
CA GLU A 283 14.85 25.47 -29.07
C GLU A 283 14.48 25.59 -27.58
N ASN A 284 14.53 24.47 -26.87
CA ASN A 284 14.23 24.38 -25.45
C ASN A 284 15.52 24.09 -24.67
N THR A 285 15.92 24.99 -23.79
CA THR A 285 17.00 24.71 -22.83
C THR A 285 16.43 23.93 -21.66
N VAL A 286 16.97 22.74 -21.40
CA VAL A 286 16.54 21.85 -20.30
C VAL A 286 17.69 21.62 -19.35
N THR A 287 17.50 21.94 -18.08
CA THR A 287 18.48 21.67 -17.02
C THR A 287 18.41 20.20 -16.60
N ALA A 288 19.51 19.46 -16.78
CA ALA A 288 19.58 18.08 -16.32
C ALA A 288 19.81 18.00 -14.80
N SER A 289 19.15 17.03 -14.18
CA SER A 289 19.34 16.67 -12.77
C SER A 289 18.95 15.21 -12.55
N ASP A 290 19.28 14.66 -11.38
CA ASP A 290 18.78 13.36 -10.93
C ASP A 290 17.24 13.31 -10.84
N ARG A 291 16.61 14.47 -10.65
CA ARG A 291 15.15 14.67 -10.59
C ARG A 291 14.52 15.01 -11.93
N LEU A 292 15.29 15.01 -13.02
CA LEU A 292 14.79 15.32 -14.35
C LEU A 292 13.63 14.37 -14.71
N ALA A 293 12.50 14.95 -15.09
CA ALA A 293 11.36 14.20 -15.57
C ALA A 293 10.62 14.91 -16.70
N PHE A 294 10.11 14.14 -17.64
CA PHE A 294 9.21 14.62 -18.70
C PHE A 294 7.78 14.18 -18.37
N GLN A 295 6.88 15.16 -18.28
CA GLN A 295 5.45 14.98 -18.07
C GLN A 295 4.73 15.18 -19.39
N VAL A 296 4.25 14.09 -19.98
CA VAL A 296 3.47 14.10 -21.21
C VAL A 296 1.99 14.15 -20.86
N LEU A 297 1.29 15.20 -21.29
CA LEU A 297 -0.15 15.33 -21.15
C LEU A 297 -0.81 14.72 -22.39
N VAL A 298 -1.50 13.60 -22.20
CA VAL A 298 -2.25 12.89 -23.25
C VAL A 298 -3.72 13.09 -22.99
N LYS A 299 -4.46 13.52 -24.01
CA LYS A 299 -5.92 13.67 -23.95
C LYS A 299 -6.58 12.69 -24.89
N ASN A 300 -7.59 11.99 -24.38
CA ASN A 300 -8.53 11.27 -25.22
C ASN A 300 -9.41 12.29 -25.94
N SER A 301 -9.16 12.43 -27.23
CA SER A 301 -9.83 13.37 -28.14
C SER A 301 -11.09 12.78 -28.77
N GLY A 302 -11.34 11.49 -28.56
CA GLY A 302 -12.52 10.77 -29.01
C GLY A 302 -13.68 10.79 -28.02
N ASN A 303 -14.68 9.97 -28.34
CA ASN A 303 -15.90 9.72 -27.57
C ASN A 303 -15.91 8.33 -26.91
N SER A 304 -14.93 7.48 -27.25
CA SER A 304 -14.75 6.14 -26.70
C SER A 304 -13.76 6.13 -25.55
N GLN A 305 -13.96 5.27 -24.54
CA GLN A 305 -12.91 5.03 -23.54
C GLN A 305 -11.76 4.24 -24.18
N GLU A 306 -10.53 4.74 -24.04
CA GLU A 306 -9.34 4.05 -24.52
C GLU A 306 -8.62 3.34 -23.38
N THR A 307 -8.02 2.19 -23.67
CA THR A 307 -7.28 1.39 -22.70
C THR A 307 -5.93 0.97 -23.22
N GLN A 308 -4.99 0.75 -22.29
CA GLN A 308 -3.62 0.33 -22.61
C GLN A 308 -2.91 1.27 -23.61
N VAL A 309 -3.14 2.58 -23.48
CA VAL A 309 -2.54 3.59 -24.35
C VAL A 309 -1.05 3.71 -24.05
N GLN A 310 -0.20 3.29 -24.99
CA GLN A 310 1.24 3.30 -24.83
C GLN A 310 1.83 4.64 -25.24
N VAL A 311 2.61 5.24 -24.33
CA VAL A 311 3.32 6.50 -24.54
C VAL A 311 4.81 6.21 -24.54
N ASN A 312 5.48 6.63 -25.59
CA ASN A 312 6.91 6.43 -25.82
C ASN A 312 7.62 7.79 -25.82
N LEU A 313 8.72 7.91 -25.07
CA LEU A 313 9.63 9.04 -25.07
C LEU A 313 10.97 8.58 -25.65
N ASN A 314 11.47 9.29 -26.66
CA ASN A 314 12.71 9.00 -27.36
C ASN A 314 13.58 10.27 -27.44
N ILE A 315 14.71 10.28 -26.75
CA ILE A 315 15.72 11.33 -26.88
C ILE A 315 16.73 10.85 -27.92
N GLN A 316 16.67 11.47 -29.10
CA GLN A 316 17.43 11.09 -30.29
C GLN A 316 18.87 11.64 -30.24
N GLN A 317 19.63 11.21 -29.24
CA GLN A 317 21.05 11.54 -29.11
C GLN A 317 21.93 10.45 -29.72
N SER A 318 23.17 10.82 -30.07
CA SER A 318 24.20 9.92 -30.62
C SER A 318 25.34 9.75 -29.62
N PRO A 319 25.94 8.54 -29.48
CA PRO A 319 25.70 7.31 -30.25
C PRO A 319 24.48 6.50 -29.79
N THR A 320 24.00 6.70 -28.55
CA THR A 320 22.97 5.86 -27.95
C THR A 320 21.72 6.68 -27.58
N PRO A 321 20.57 6.47 -28.26
CA PRO A 321 19.33 7.16 -27.92
C PRO A 321 18.76 6.67 -26.60
N ILE A 322 18.06 7.55 -25.89
CA ILE A 322 17.36 7.20 -24.65
C ILE A 322 15.90 6.94 -24.98
N LYS A 323 15.43 5.71 -24.74
CA LYS A 323 14.03 5.31 -24.95
C LYS A 323 13.37 4.96 -23.63
N LYS A 324 12.17 5.49 -23.40
CA LYS A 324 11.31 5.15 -22.27
C LYS A 324 9.89 4.88 -22.76
N THR A 325 9.22 3.96 -22.10
CA THR A 325 7.83 3.59 -22.37
C THR A 325 7.05 3.63 -21.08
N ALA A 326 5.82 4.11 -21.17
CA ALA A 326 4.85 4.07 -20.11
C ALA A 326 3.46 3.81 -20.70
N THR A 327 2.56 3.28 -19.89
CA THR A 327 1.22 2.90 -20.35
C THR A 327 0.17 3.55 -19.49
N ILE A 328 -0.83 4.15 -20.12
CA ILE A 328 -2.04 4.63 -19.49
C ILE A 328 -3.06 3.48 -19.53
N SER A 329 -3.41 2.93 -18.36
CA SER A 329 -4.32 1.78 -18.27
C SER A 329 -5.71 2.08 -18.86
N ILE A 330 -6.27 3.25 -18.53
CA ILE A 330 -7.58 3.75 -18.97
C ILE A 330 -7.46 5.25 -19.17
N ILE A 331 -8.09 5.80 -20.20
CA ILE A 331 -8.35 7.24 -20.34
C ILE A 331 -9.78 7.45 -20.88
N ASN A 332 -10.61 8.15 -20.11
CA ASN A 332 -12.01 8.36 -20.47
C ASN A 332 -12.17 9.47 -21.53
N PRO A 333 -13.30 9.50 -22.27
CA PRO A 333 -13.57 10.54 -23.26
C PRO A 333 -13.42 11.95 -22.70
N GLY A 334 -12.61 12.78 -23.38
CA GLY A 334 -12.31 14.16 -23.00
C GLY A 334 -11.34 14.32 -21.82
N GLU A 335 -10.96 13.23 -21.15
CA GLU A 335 -10.02 13.24 -20.04
C GLU A 335 -8.60 13.52 -20.53
N THR A 336 -7.81 14.22 -19.71
CA THR A 336 -6.36 14.40 -19.93
C THR A 336 -5.59 13.73 -18.81
N LYS A 337 -4.69 12.82 -19.16
CA LYS A 337 -3.80 12.13 -18.23
C LYS A 337 -2.36 12.56 -18.41
N THR A 338 -1.63 12.60 -17.31
CA THR A 338 -0.20 12.93 -17.31
C THR A 338 0.63 11.68 -17.10
N VAL A 339 1.47 11.35 -18.08
CA VAL A 339 2.49 10.30 -17.98
C VAL A 339 3.81 10.94 -17.60
N THR A 340 4.44 10.47 -16.52
CA THR A 340 5.72 11.03 -16.06
C THR A 340 6.85 10.04 -16.30
N PHE A 341 7.78 10.40 -17.19
CA PHE A 341 9.03 9.69 -17.41
C PHE A 341 10.10 10.23 -16.48
N ARG A 342 10.59 9.40 -15.56
CA ARG A 342 11.69 9.71 -14.63
C ARG A 342 12.93 8.88 -14.98
N ASN A 343 14.04 9.12 -14.29
CA ASN A 343 15.28 8.35 -14.43
C ASN A 343 15.74 8.31 -15.89
N ILE A 344 15.81 9.48 -16.51
CA ILE A 344 16.07 9.66 -17.95
C ILE A 344 17.44 9.09 -18.37
N GLY A 345 18.35 8.88 -17.44
CA GLY A 345 19.70 8.40 -17.73
C GLY A 345 20.63 9.58 -18.00
N SER A 346 21.58 9.42 -18.91
CA SER A 346 22.64 10.41 -19.18
C SER A 346 22.40 11.11 -20.52
N PRO A 347 21.69 12.25 -20.53
CA PRO A 347 21.54 13.05 -21.75
C PRO A 347 22.88 13.69 -22.15
N SER A 348 23.07 13.92 -23.46
CA SER A 348 24.23 14.62 -24.00
C SER A 348 24.11 16.14 -23.78
N PHE A 349 25.15 16.77 -23.26
CA PHE A 349 25.17 18.19 -22.88
C PHE A 349 25.66 19.10 -23.99
N GLY A 350 25.08 20.31 -24.09
CA GLY A 350 25.53 21.35 -25.01
C GLY A 350 25.27 21.08 -26.50
N THR A 351 24.78 19.89 -26.85
CA THR A 351 24.38 19.51 -28.20
C THR A 351 22.87 19.56 -28.34
N ARG A 352 22.39 20.13 -29.44
CA ARG A 352 20.96 20.09 -29.80
C ARG A 352 20.58 18.66 -30.19
N VAL A 353 19.54 18.14 -29.52
CA VAL A 353 18.94 16.82 -29.78
C VAL A 353 17.43 16.97 -29.95
N THR A 354 16.79 15.96 -30.55
CA THR A 354 15.33 15.90 -30.66
C THR A 354 14.77 15.02 -29.54
N VAL A 355 13.87 15.57 -28.73
CA VAL A 355 13.00 14.79 -27.85
C VAL A 355 11.71 14.53 -28.61
N GLN A 356 11.48 13.26 -28.95
CA GLN A 356 10.29 12.80 -29.64
C GLN A 356 9.39 12.07 -28.64
N VAL A 357 8.10 12.41 -28.66
CA VAL A 357 7.05 11.73 -27.91
C VAL A 357 6.07 11.13 -28.90
N ASN A 358 5.72 9.86 -28.69
CA ASN A 358 4.73 9.15 -29.50
C ASN A 358 3.68 8.51 -28.58
N VAL A 359 2.41 8.63 -28.96
CA VAL A 359 1.28 7.88 -28.39
C VAL A 359 0.90 6.82 -29.42
N GLU A 360 1.06 5.53 -29.09
CA GLU A 360 0.72 4.48 -30.04
C GLU A 360 -0.78 4.54 -30.41
N PRO A 361 -1.13 4.42 -31.70
CA PRO A 361 -2.52 4.51 -32.10
C PRO A 361 -3.41 3.45 -31.46
N VAL A 362 -4.59 3.86 -31.01
CA VAL A 362 -5.58 2.96 -30.42
C VAL A 362 -6.43 2.27 -31.49
N PRO A 363 -7.01 1.09 -31.22
CA PRO A 363 -7.87 0.41 -32.18
C PRO A 363 -9.03 1.31 -32.65
N GLY A 364 -9.17 1.47 -33.97
CA GLY A 364 -10.23 2.32 -34.55
C GLY A 364 -9.86 3.79 -34.74
N GLU A 365 -8.69 4.24 -34.26
CA GLU A 365 -8.22 5.61 -34.46
C GLU A 365 -7.88 5.91 -35.91
N ARG A 366 -8.55 6.96 -36.44
CA ARG A 366 -8.42 7.40 -37.84
C ARG A 366 -7.42 8.54 -37.99
N ASN A 367 -7.44 9.52 -37.09
CA ASN A 367 -6.48 10.62 -37.10
C ASN A 367 -5.31 10.23 -36.19
N ARG A 368 -4.11 10.13 -36.77
CA ARG A 368 -2.87 9.79 -36.03
C ARG A 368 -1.85 10.92 -36.05
N ASN A 369 -2.18 12.04 -36.69
CA ASN A 369 -1.25 13.14 -36.91
C ASN A 369 -0.95 13.90 -35.61
N ASN A 370 -1.82 13.76 -34.61
CA ASN A 370 -1.74 14.35 -33.27
C ASN A 370 -1.15 13.40 -32.21
N ASN A 371 -0.67 12.23 -32.64
CA ASN A 371 -0.10 11.21 -31.76
C ASN A 371 1.41 11.36 -31.57
N THR A 372 2.08 12.13 -32.44
CA THR A 372 3.53 12.34 -32.39
C THR A 372 3.86 13.81 -32.20
N ALA A 373 4.83 14.12 -31.35
CA ALA A 373 5.33 15.46 -31.12
C ALA A 373 6.86 15.46 -30.98
N GLU A 374 7.52 16.38 -31.68
CA GLU A 374 8.97 16.55 -31.63
C GLU A 374 9.36 17.91 -31.07
N TYR A 375 10.38 17.92 -30.21
CA TYR A 375 10.85 19.08 -29.49
C TYR A 375 12.37 19.21 -29.64
N PRO A 376 12.89 20.31 -30.21
CA PRO A 376 14.33 20.58 -30.20
C PRO A 376 14.77 20.97 -28.79
N VAL A 377 15.71 20.23 -28.22
CA VAL A 377 16.17 20.38 -26.84
C VAL A 377 17.69 20.48 -26.78
N VAL A 378 18.21 21.36 -25.93
CA VAL A 378 19.61 21.40 -25.52
C VAL A 378 19.66 21.16 -24.01
N PHE A 379 20.38 20.13 -23.59
CA PHE A 379 20.58 19.85 -22.17
C PHE A 379 21.75 20.67 -21.62
N THR A 380 21.52 21.29 -20.47
CA THR A 380 22.52 22.06 -19.72
C THR A 380 22.73 21.45 -18.34
N LEU A 381 23.91 21.69 -17.76
CA LEU A 381 24.18 21.34 -16.37
C LEU A 381 23.46 22.34 -15.47
N GLY A 382 22.82 21.83 -14.42
CA GLY A 382 22.13 22.61 -13.39
C GLY A 382 23.03 23.09 -12.27
#